data_AF-A0A316YLZ5-F1
#
_entry.id   AF-A0A316YLZ5-F1
#
_cell.length_a   1.000
_cell.length_b   1.000
_cell.length_c   1.000
_cell.angle_alpha   90.00
_cell.angle_beta   90.00
_cell.angle_gamma   90.00
#
_symmetry.space_group_name_H-M   'P 1'
#
loop_
_entity.id
_entity.type
_entity.pdbx_description
1 polymer ?
#
loop_
_entity_poly.entity_id
_entity_poly.type
_entity_poly.pdbx_seq_one_letter_code
_entity_poly.pdbx_strand_id
1 'polypeptide(L)' 'MSSLYRDPWARREAWRKHPVFSHRFMVRNFIPGFAFGVAAFSVYLAVDALTHPSNIEKLKEDARKQRGEQ' A
#
# COMPACT_ATOMS: atom_id res chain seq x y z
N MET A 1 -1.94 -47.73 -5.89
CA MET A 1 -0.74 -46.86 -5.87
C MET A 1 -0.70 -46.09 -7.17
N SER A 2 -1.01 -44.78 -7.16
CA SER A 2 -0.85 -43.94 -8.34
C SER A 2 0.63 -43.85 -8.71
N SER A 3 0.99 -44.23 -9.92
CA SER A 3 2.35 -44.06 -10.46
C SER A 3 2.71 -42.57 -10.45
N LEU A 4 3.76 -42.21 -9.70
CA LEU A 4 4.34 -40.87 -9.76
C LEU A 4 5.09 -40.72 -11.08
N TYR A 5 4.47 -40.08 -12.06
CA TYR A 5 5.14 -39.71 -13.29
C TYR A 5 6.30 -38.76 -12.96
N ARG A 6 7.52 -39.14 -13.36
CA ARG A 6 8.72 -38.32 -13.18
C ARG A 6 9.12 -37.76 -14.53
N ASP A 7 8.96 -36.46 -14.67
CA ASP A 7 9.30 -35.76 -15.90
C ASP A 7 10.83 -35.83 -16.18
N PRO A 8 11.27 -36.41 -17.31
CA PRO A 8 12.68 -36.51 -17.66
C PRO A 8 13.33 -35.14 -17.98
N TRP A 9 12.53 -34.12 -18.28
CA TRP A 9 13.01 -32.77 -18.60
C TRP A 9 12.99 -31.82 -17.40
N ALA A 10 12.60 -32.28 -16.22
CA ALA A 10 12.47 -31.45 -15.03
C ALA A 10 13.77 -30.68 -14.70
N ARG A 11 14.94 -31.30 -14.94
CA ARG A 11 16.26 -30.66 -14.74
C ARG A 11 16.51 -29.53 -15.74
N ARG A 12 16.04 -29.68 -16.98
CA ARG A 12 16.15 -28.66 -18.04
C ARG A 12 15.18 -27.50 -17.80
N GLU A 13 14.00 -27.76 -17.24
CA GLU A 13 13.01 -26.72 -16.95
C GLU A 13 13.18 -26.04 -15.58
N ALA A 14 14.06 -26.57 -14.73
CA ALA A 14 14.27 -26.07 -13.36
C ALA A 14 14.60 -24.57 -13.30
N TRP A 15 15.32 -24.03 -14.29
CA TRP A 15 15.66 -22.60 -14.32
C TRP A 15 14.42 -21.70 -14.45
N ARG A 16 13.33 -22.16 -15.07
CA ARG A 16 12.08 -21.38 -15.19
C ARG A 16 11.34 -21.26 -13.87
N LYS A 17 11.59 -22.20 -12.95
CA LYS A 17 11.04 -22.19 -11.59
C LYS A 17 11.92 -21.42 -10.60
N HIS A 18 12.91 -20.65 -11.11
CA HIS A 18 13.76 -19.83 -10.28
C HIS A 18 12.92 -18.83 -9.45
N PRO A 19 13.26 -18.55 -8.18
CA PRO A 19 12.46 -17.69 -7.30
C PRO A 19 12.15 -16.29 -7.87
N VAL A 20 13.02 -15.77 -8.74
CA VAL A 20 12.81 -14.50 -9.45
C VAL A 20 11.59 -14.52 -10.38
N PHE A 21 11.22 -15.69 -10.91
CA PHE A 21 10.06 -15.88 -11.77
C PHE A 21 8.84 -16.37 -10.98
N SER A 22 8.93 -16.49 -9.65
CA SER A 22 7.80 -16.89 -8.84
C SER A 22 6.70 -15.83 -8.88
N HIS A 23 5.43 -16.27 -8.89
CA HIS A 23 4.28 -15.37 -8.79
C HIS A 23 4.38 -14.44 -7.58
N ARG A 24 4.91 -14.94 -6.45
CA ARG A 24 5.14 -14.14 -5.25
C ARG A 24 6.13 -13.01 -5.50
N PHE A 25 7.22 -13.26 -6.22
CA PHE A 25 8.19 -12.22 -6.55
C PHE A 25 7.58 -11.18 -7.50
N MET A 26 6.83 -11.61 -8.51
CA MET A 26 6.16 -10.70 -9.44
C MET A 26 5.15 -9.79 -8.71
N VAL A 27 4.28 -10.35 -7.85
CA VAL A 27 3.28 -9.58 -7.09
C VAL A 27 3.94 -8.58 -6.15
N ARG A 28 4.99 -8.99 -5.42
CA ARG A 28 5.71 -8.08 -4.51
C ARG A 28 6.31 -6.88 -5.23
N ASN A 29 6.75 -7.06 -6.47
CA ASN A 29 7.42 -6.01 -7.24
C ASN A 29 6.51 -5.33 -8.27
N PHE A 30 5.20 -5.64 -8.28
CA PHE A 30 4.27 -5.12 -9.28
C PHE A 30 4.06 -3.59 -9.18
N ILE A 31 4.17 -3.02 -7.97
CA ILE A 31 3.95 -1.59 -7.75
C ILE A 31 5.14 -0.98 -6.98
N PRO A 32 6.27 -0.76 -7.66
CA PRO A 32 7.42 -0.11 -7.04
C PRO A 32 7.05 1.31 -6.64
N GLY A 33 7.33 1.68 -5.38
CA GLY A 33 7.08 3.04 -4.89
C GLY A 33 5.65 3.33 -4.43
N PHE A 34 4.71 2.38 -4.50
CA PHE A 34 3.34 2.59 -3.99
C PHE A 34 3.34 3.03 -2.52
N ALA A 35 4.16 2.38 -1.69
CA ALA A 35 4.28 2.71 -0.27
C ALA A 35 4.73 4.17 -0.07
N PHE A 36 5.71 4.64 -0.84
CA PHE A 36 6.18 6.03 -0.78
C PHE A 36 5.13 7.01 -1.31
N GLY A 37 4.41 6.66 -2.37
CA GLY A 37 3.32 7.47 -2.91
C GLY A 37 2.18 7.64 -1.90
N VAL A 38 1.72 6.54 -1.30
CA VAL A 38 0.68 6.57 -0.25
C VAL A 38 1.15 7.37 0.96
N ALA A 39 2.40 7.19 1.40
CA ALA A 39 2.96 7.95 2.50
C ALA A 39 2.97 9.45 2.21
N ALA A 40 3.56 9.88 1.09
CA ALA A 40 3.61 11.30 0.70
C ALA A 40 2.22 11.92 0.55
N PHE A 41 1.30 11.18 -0.07
CA PHE A 41 -0.09 11.61 -0.22
C PHE A 41 -0.80 11.77 1.13
N SER A 42 -0.60 10.83 2.05
CA SER A 42 -1.20 10.91 3.39
C SER A 42 -0.70 12.10 4.19
N VAL A 43 0.60 12.41 4.11
CA VAL A 43 1.20 13.60 4.72
C VAL A 43 0.59 14.86 4.12
N TYR A 44 0.47 14.92 2.79
CA TYR A 44 -0.17 16.04 2.10
C TYR A 44 -1.61 16.26 2.57
N LEU A 45 -2.43 15.21 2.63
CA LEU A 45 -3.81 15.29 3.11
C LEU A 45 -3.89 15.75 4.57
N ALA A 46 -3.00 15.29 5.44
CA ALA A 46 -2.99 15.70 6.83
C ALA A 46 -2.67 17.19 6.98
N VAL A 47 -1.71 17.70 6.21
CA VAL A 47 -1.37 19.13 6.18
C VAL A 47 -2.55 19.94 5.63
N ASP A 48 -3.12 19.52 4.50
CA ASP A 48 -4.25 20.20 3.89
C ASP A 48 -5.46 20.24 4.85
N ALA A 49 -5.83 19.11 5.44
CA ALA A 49 -6.94 19.02 6.39
C ALA A 49 -6.81 19.98 7.59
N LEU A 50 -5.59 20.19 8.09
CA LEU A 50 -5.32 21.06 9.24
C LEU A 50 -5.16 22.54 8.85
N THR A 51 -4.64 22.82 7.66
CA THR A 51 -4.30 24.18 7.23
C THR A 51 -5.37 24.83 6.35
N HIS A 52 -6.34 24.05 5.85
CA HIS A 52 -7.39 24.58 4.99
C HIS A 52 -8.27 25.58 5.77
N PRO A 53 -8.45 26.83 5.28
CA PRO A 53 -9.05 27.92 6.04
C PRO A 53 -10.46 27.59 6.57
N SER A 54 -11.28 26.94 5.74
CA SER A 54 -12.64 26.52 6.11
C SER A 54 -12.67 25.45 7.22
N ASN A 55 -11.65 24.60 7.33
CA ASN A 55 -11.56 23.61 8.39
C ASN A 55 -11.09 24.27 9.69
N ILE A 56 -10.16 25.21 9.61
CA ILE A 56 -9.67 25.98 10.77
C ILE A 56 -10.82 26.76 11.41
N GLU A 57 -11.67 27.41 10.62
CA GLU A 57 -12.83 28.15 11.11
C GLU A 57 -13.81 27.24 11.85
N LYS A 58 -14.16 26.10 11.26
CA LYS A 58 -15.00 25.09 11.92
C LYS A 58 -14.39 24.57 13.22
N LEU A 59 -13.10 24.25 13.23
CA LEU A 59 -12.40 23.79 14.44
C LEU A 59 -12.42 24.85 15.55
N LYS A 60 -12.28 26.13 15.20
CA LYS A 60 -12.39 27.25 16.16
C LYS A 60 -13.81 27.42 16.66
N GLU A 61 -14.81 27.31 15.79
CA GLU A 61 -16.22 27.39 16.15
C GLU A 61 -16.63 26.25 17.07
N ASP A 62 -16.22 25.01 16.78
CA ASP A 62 -16.47 23.84 17.61
C ASP A 62 -15.78 23.97 18.97
N ALA A 63 -14.53 24.44 18.99
CA ALA A 63 -13.82 24.72 20.25
C ALA A 63 -14.49 25.84 21.07
N ARG A 64 -15.09 26.85 20.42
CA ARG A 64 -15.84 27.92 21.08
C ARG A 64 -17.17 27.41 21.65
N LYS A 65 -17.92 26.61 20.87
CA LYS A 65 -19.14 25.93 21.33
C LYS A 65 -18.89 25.01 22.52
N GLN A 66 -17.78 24.25 22.49
CA GLN A 66 -17.37 23.39 23.61
C GLN A 66 -17.02 24.18 24.87
N ARG A 67 -16.53 25.42 24.73
CA ARG A 67 -16.21 26.32 25.85
C ARG A 67 -17.46 26.95 26.49
N GLY A 68 -18.64 26.76 25.90
CA GLY A 68 -19.88 27.36 26.38
C GLY A 68 -20.00 28.86 26.08
N GLU A 69 -19.14 29.40 25.22
CA GLU A 69 -19.26 30.77 24.71
C GLU A 69 -20.30 30.76 23.58
N GLN A 70 -21.57 30.98 23.94
CA GLN A 70 -22.65 31.31 23.00
C GLN A 70 -23.00 32.79 23.08
#